data_AF-H0TY92-F1
#
_entry.id   AF-H0TY92-F1
#
_cell.length_a   1.000
_cell.length_b   1.000
_cell.length_c   1.000
_cell.angle_alpha   90.00
_cell.angle_beta   90.00
_cell.angle_gamma   90.00
#
_symmetry.space_group_name_H-M   'P 1'
#
loop_
_entity.id
_entity.type
_entity.pdbx_description
1 polymer ?
#
loop_
_entity_poly.entity_id
_entity_poly.type
_entity_poly.pdbx_seq_one_letter_code
_entity_poly.pdbx_strand_id
1 'polypeptide(L)'
;MSKLKYPRDMFSLREGEKPMYGEAPNVKRAAEFFRSLITPEEWRDRRLAIAQWFYSSLIGEAVDPTGKGRFFDSRDLFGWQLFLAEAFTDHPWNYDPIYGSRVIPIFTAIGAALDLLLKVDGFAARAAKLVGSDKGQPNGPLFEMLVAAAYAREGAKVAFRDQTPGQAKSHDLDVELKGKKWAIECKRMEGGEYHEEERARMRELWKEPCLLLVRQRCNAILDVKFKVELKDVPDDYLLQKTERFLRRSVSYNGWIDRIAEGTIQNLSLEPLQRAIQEKGHLLHPSPKFSELLMGRYERSDNTLMIISAKPASNPHFLSGVNFATACRWISASEEAIDKKARDIMKRLSEANSQLPADVSGVVHIGFEALGEDQIEQRRFEKIIETACKFERGQSGLQVVYCHYFAPDPAPDEVWAIDETVQWFAVSPDTRPLEHGTLLPSDTEGRPGVHWKAPEASRTKLGRALSAKELDVALIADGNS
;
A
#
# COMPACT_ATOMS: atom_id res chain seq x y z
N MET A 1 25.59 11.95 13.79
CA MET A 1 24.23 12.40 13.40
C MET A 1 24.37 13.74 12.72
N SER A 2 24.32 13.74 11.39
CA SER A 2 24.11 14.98 10.63
C SER A 2 22.80 15.57 11.14
N LYS A 3 22.83 16.79 11.70
CA LYS A 3 21.58 17.51 12.00
C LYS A 3 21.04 17.98 10.65
N LEU A 4 20.27 17.12 9.97
CA LEU A 4 19.40 17.53 8.88
C LEU A 4 18.69 18.81 9.33
N LYS A 5 19.04 19.94 8.72
CA LYS A 5 18.43 21.23 9.03
C LYS A 5 17.16 21.32 8.22
N TYR A 6 16.03 21.14 8.90
CA TYR A 6 14.73 21.29 8.28
C TYR A 6 14.39 22.77 8.07
N PRO A 7 13.82 23.12 6.91
CA PRO A 7 13.29 24.47 6.70
C PRO A 7 12.11 24.74 7.66
N ARG A 8 11.88 26.01 8.03
CA ARG A 8 10.83 26.36 9.02
C ARG A 8 9.42 26.03 8.52
N ASP A 9 9.25 26.10 7.22
CA ASP A 9 8.06 25.85 6.41
C ASP A 9 7.95 24.38 5.96
N MET A 10 8.77 23.47 6.49
CA MET A 10 8.75 22.04 6.08
C MET A 10 7.37 21.38 6.10
N PHE A 11 6.49 21.81 7.02
CA PHE A 11 5.17 21.23 7.23
C PHE A 11 4.03 22.19 6.86
N SER A 12 4.29 23.18 6.02
CA SER A 12 3.30 24.17 5.63
C SER A 12 3.56 24.67 4.22
N LEU A 13 2.49 24.89 3.46
CA LEU A 13 2.58 25.65 2.21
C LEU A 13 3.10 27.05 2.52
N ARG A 14 3.98 27.55 1.64
CA ARG A 14 4.37 28.95 1.67
C ARG A 14 3.20 29.81 1.25
N GLU A 15 3.22 31.08 1.65
CA GLU A 15 2.22 32.05 1.21
C GLU A 15 2.18 32.12 -0.33
N GLY A 16 0.99 31.90 -0.91
CA GLY A 16 0.77 31.85 -2.36
C GLY A 16 1.08 30.51 -3.03
N GLU A 17 1.60 29.52 -2.31
CA GLU A 17 1.86 28.18 -2.85
C GLU A 17 0.56 27.38 -2.96
N LYS A 18 0.35 26.74 -4.11
CA LYS A 18 -0.79 25.85 -4.33
C LYS A 18 -0.40 24.40 -3.98
N PRO A 19 -1.32 23.59 -3.43
CA PRO A 19 -1.08 22.16 -3.24
C PRO A 19 -0.72 21.48 -4.57
N MET A 20 0.42 20.78 -4.61
CA MET A 20 0.92 20.09 -5.82
C MET A 20 -0.05 19.02 -6.34
N TYR A 21 -0.81 18.39 -5.46
CA TYR A 21 -1.69 17.25 -5.78
C TYR A 21 -3.17 17.63 -5.80
N GLY A 22 -3.49 18.92 -5.86
CA GLY A 22 -4.86 19.45 -5.83
C GLY A 22 -5.43 19.59 -4.42
N GLU A 23 -6.67 20.07 -4.33
CA GLU A 23 -7.27 20.52 -3.06
C GLU A 23 -7.79 19.40 -2.14
N ALA A 24 -7.92 18.17 -2.65
CA ALA A 24 -8.26 16.94 -1.91
C ALA A 24 -9.06 17.13 -0.60
N PRO A 25 -10.25 17.76 -0.66
CA PRO A 25 -10.91 18.31 0.53
C PRO A 25 -11.31 17.24 1.54
N ASN A 26 -11.67 16.05 1.08
CA ASN A 26 -12.01 14.93 1.96
C ASN A 26 -10.78 14.41 2.72
N VAL A 27 -9.61 14.34 2.08
CA VAL A 27 -8.36 13.95 2.75
C VAL A 27 -8.04 14.96 3.85
N LYS A 28 -8.07 16.25 3.52
CA LYS A 28 -7.82 17.34 4.46
C LYS A 28 -8.77 17.28 5.65
N ARG A 29 -10.07 17.13 5.38
CA ARG A 29 -11.11 17.03 6.40
C ARG A 29 -10.89 15.85 7.36
N ALA A 30 -10.52 14.68 6.87
CA ALA A 30 -10.20 13.54 7.72
C ALA A 30 -8.92 13.77 8.55
N ALA A 31 -7.87 14.31 7.91
CA ALA A 31 -6.61 14.63 8.59
C ALA A 31 -6.82 15.66 9.72
N GLU A 32 -7.55 16.74 9.45
CA GLU A 32 -7.88 17.77 10.44
C GLU A 32 -8.70 17.20 11.61
N PHE A 33 -9.66 16.32 11.33
CA PHE A 33 -10.43 15.65 12.38
C PHE A 33 -9.53 14.82 13.29
N PHE A 34 -8.70 13.91 12.75
CA PHE A 34 -7.81 13.10 13.58
C PHE A 34 -6.77 13.95 14.32
N ARG A 35 -6.22 14.98 13.66
CA ARG A 35 -5.29 15.93 14.28
C ARG A 35 -5.93 16.68 15.45
N SER A 36 -7.22 17.00 15.37
CA SER A 36 -7.95 17.68 16.45
C SER A 36 -8.07 16.86 17.74
N LEU A 37 -7.87 15.55 17.64
CA LEU A 37 -7.85 14.62 18.78
C LEU A 37 -6.47 14.53 19.46
N ILE A 38 -5.46 15.20 18.91
CA ILE A 38 -4.08 15.22 19.41
C ILE A 38 -3.75 16.66 19.83
N THR A 39 -3.04 16.83 20.95
CA THR A 39 -2.61 18.19 21.34
C THR A 39 -1.63 18.75 20.30
N PRO A 40 -1.63 20.08 20.04
CA PRO A 40 -0.70 20.68 19.08
C PRO A 40 0.77 20.36 19.36
N GLU A 41 1.15 20.32 20.64
CA GLU A 41 2.50 19.99 21.09
C GLU A 41 2.85 18.52 20.80
N GLU A 42 1.95 17.59 21.14
CA GLU A 42 2.18 16.17 20.87
C GLU A 42 2.29 15.91 19.37
N TRP A 43 1.39 16.48 18.56
CA TRP A 43 1.43 16.28 17.11
C TRP A 43 2.72 16.85 16.51
N ARG A 44 3.15 18.03 16.95
CA ARG A 44 4.42 18.63 16.51
C ARG A 44 5.59 17.68 16.76
N ASP A 45 5.67 17.10 17.96
CA ASP A 45 6.78 16.24 18.35
C ASP A 45 6.74 14.89 17.59
N ARG A 46 5.55 14.30 17.42
CA ARG A 46 5.35 13.08 16.61
C ARG A 46 5.73 13.32 15.15
N ARG A 47 5.23 14.39 14.54
CA ARG A 47 5.51 14.76 13.15
C ARG A 47 7.00 15.01 12.89
N LEU A 48 7.68 15.67 13.82
CA LEU A 48 9.14 15.87 13.74
C LEU A 48 9.90 14.54 13.83
N ALA A 49 9.50 13.63 14.72
CA ALA A 49 10.13 12.31 14.83
C ALA A 49 9.93 11.46 13.56
N ILE A 50 8.73 11.50 12.98
CA ILE A 50 8.40 10.84 11.72
C ILE A 50 9.26 11.38 10.58
N ALA A 51 9.31 12.71 10.41
CA ALA A 51 10.14 13.32 9.38
C ALA A 51 11.62 12.97 9.57
N GLN A 52 12.14 13.07 10.80
CA GLN A 52 13.52 12.70 11.10
C GLN A 52 13.85 11.26 10.69
N TRP A 53 12.99 10.31 11.06
CA TRP A 53 13.16 8.92 10.65
C TRP A 53 13.13 8.77 9.12
N PHE A 54 12.15 9.38 8.47
CA PHE A 54 11.96 9.30 7.03
C PHE A 54 13.19 9.80 6.26
N TYR A 55 13.63 11.04 6.52
CA TYR A 55 14.76 11.63 5.80
C TYR A 55 16.08 10.94 6.11
N SER A 56 16.33 10.56 7.37
CA SER A 56 17.52 9.76 7.71
C SER A 56 17.52 8.41 7.01
N SER A 57 16.36 7.80 6.79
CA SER A 57 16.24 6.54 6.04
C SER A 57 16.52 6.73 4.55
N LEU A 58 16.03 7.82 3.93
CA LEU A 58 16.27 8.14 2.51
C LEU A 58 17.75 8.31 2.18
N ILE A 59 18.52 8.91 3.08
CA ILE A 59 19.97 9.13 2.88
C ILE A 59 20.83 7.99 3.43
N GLY A 60 20.23 6.92 3.94
CA GLY A 60 20.94 5.75 4.48
C GLY A 60 21.64 5.97 5.83
N GLU A 61 21.27 7.01 6.58
CA GLU A 61 21.77 7.25 7.94
C GLU A 61 20.98 6.49 9.01
N ALA A 62 19.70 6.18 8.76
CA ALA A 62 18.89 5.39 9.68
C ALA A 62 19.22 3.91 9.56
N VAL A 63 19.43 3.26 10.71
CA VAL A 63 19.54 1.80 10.81
C VAL A 63 18.17 1.28 11.22
N ASP A 64 17.46 0.63 10.30
CA ASP A 64 16.21 -0.05 10.63
C ASP A 64 16.51 -1.28 11.52
N PRO A 65 16.11 -1.28 12.81
CA PRO A 65 16.42 -2.36 13.73
C PRO A 65 15.71 -3.67 13.35
N THR A 66 14.66 -3.60 12.55
CA THR A 66 13.92 -4.79 12.07
C THR A 66 14.56 -5.41 10.82
N GLY A 67 15.47 -4.69 10.16
CA GLY A 67 16.07 -5.11 8.89
C GLY A 67 15.05 -5.23 7.75
N LYS A 68 13.85 -4.65 7.87
CA LYS A 68 12.78 -4.72 6.86
C LYS A 68 12.87 -3.60 5.82
N GLY A 69 13.73 -2.60 6.04
CA GLY A 69 13.94 -1.46 5.15
C GLY A 69 12.78 -0.47 5.18
N ARG A 70 12.13 -0.27 6.34
CA ARG A 70 10.95 0.61 6.43
C ARG A 70 11.34 2.09 6.56
N PHE A 71 10.66 2.92 5.76
CA PHE A 71 10.76 4.38 5.81
C PHE A 71 9.98 5.03 6.98
N PHE A 72 9.37 4.22 7.85
CA PHE A 72 8.56 4.67 8.98
C PHE A 72 8.76 3.76 10.19
N ASP A 73 8.45 4.30 11.38
CA ASP A 73 8.43 3.56 12.64
C ASP A 73 7.06 2.92 12.87
N SER A 74 7.01 1.59 12.97
CA SER A 74 5.75 0.85 13.18
C SER A 74 5.10 1.05 14.55
N ARG A 75 5.80 1.64 15.53
CA ARG A 75 5.21 1.97 16.84
C ARG A 75 4.16 3.08 16.75
N ASP A 76 4.22 3.90 15.72
CA ASP A 76 3.27 4.97 15.42
C ASP A 76 2.90 4.96 13.93
N LEU A 77 2.39 3.82 13.47
CA LEU A 77 1.97 3.66 12.08
C LEU A 77 0.83 4.62 11.71
N PHE A 78 -0.08 4.89 12.64
CA PHE A 78 -1.13 5.89 12.42
C PHE A 78 -0.55 7.30 12.26
N GLY A 79 0.46 7.66 13.05
CA GLY A 79 1.17 8.92 12.89
C GLY A 79 1.78 9.05 11.49
N TRP A 80 2.38 7.98 10.96
CA TRP A 80 2.87 7.96 9.57
C TRP A 80 1.74 8.15 8.54
N GLN A 81 0.59 7.49 8.72
CA GLN A 81 -0.57 7.67 7.84
C GLN A 81 -1.12 9.11 7.89
N LEU A 82 -1.26 9.68 9.08
CA LEU A 82 -1.70 11.06 9.27
C LEU A 82 -0.70 12.06 8.66
N PHE A 83 0.60 11.81 8.83
CA PHE A 83 1.66 12.60 8.21
C PHE A 83 1.59 12.59 6.68
N LEU A 84 1.30 11.44 6.07
CA LEU A 84 1.12 11.35 4.61
C LEU A 84 -0.15 12.05 4.14
N ALA A 85 -1.23 12.02 4.92
CA ALA A 85 -2.45 12.76 4.60
C ALA A 85 -2.21 14.28 4.66
N GLU A 86 -1.55 14.79 5.71
CA GLU A 86 -1.11 16.21 5.77
C GLU A 86 -0.12 16.53 4.63
N ALA A 87 0.80 15.62 4.31
CA ALA A 87 1.73 15.83 3.20
C ALA A 87 1.02 15.97 1.87
N PHE A 88 0.01 15.14 1.62
CA PHE A 88 -0.75 15.21 0.40
C PHE A 88 -1.44 16.57 0.19
N THR A 89 -1.89 17.22 1.27
CA THR A 89 -2.71 18.44 1.19
C THR A 89 -1.96 19.73 1.49
N ASP A 90 -1.07 19.72 2.49
CA ASP A 90 -0.47 20.92 3.08
C ASP A 90 1.07 20.99 2.90
N HIS A 91 1.74 19.90 2.52
CA HIS A 91 3.19 19.91 2.26
C HIS A 91 3.62 18.76 1.33
N PRO A 92 3.28 18.84 0.03
CA PRO A 92 3.41 17.74 -0.95
C PRO A 92 4.84 17.23 -1.10
N TRP A 93 5.83 18.07 -0.83
CA TRP A 93 7.26 17.72 -0.87
C TRP A 93 7.66 16.59 0.10
N ASN A 94 6.81 16.24 1.06
CA ASN A 94 7.04 15.19 2.04
C ASN A 94 6.23 13.92 1.77
N TYR A 95 5.40 13.90 0.73
CA TYR A 95 4.47 12.80 0.44
C TYR A 95 5.17 11.63 -0.24
N ASP A 96 5.19 10.46 0.40
CA ASP A 96 5.63 9.19 -0.19
C ASP A 96 4.50 8.59 -1.04
N PRO A 97 4.59 8.61 -2.39
CA PRO A 97 3.53 8.08 -3.25
C PRO A 97 3.35 6.56 -3.15
N ILE A 98 4.41 5.83 -2.81
CA ILE A 98 4.36 4.35 -2.76
C ILE A 98 3.47 3.93 -1.60
N TYR A 99 3.72 4.43 -0.39
CA TYR A 99 2.89 4.12 0.77
C TYR A 99 1.59 4.93 0.78
N GLY A 100 1.61 6.15 0.25
CA GLY A 100 0.46 7.05 0.18
C GLY A 100 -0.74 6.46 -0.56
N SER A 101 -0.51 5.67 -1.61
CA SER A 101 -1.57 4.92 -2.33
C SER A 101 -2.44 4.02 -1.42
N ARG A 102 -1.92 3.61 -0.25
CA ARG A 102 -2.66 2.81 0.76
C ARG A 102 -3.45 3.67 1.74
N VAL A 103 -3.08 4.94 1.88
CA VAL A 103 -3.54 5.83 2.95
C VAL A 103 -4.58 6.79 2.42
N ILE A 104 -4.28 7.47 1.32
CA ILE A 104 -5.11 8.54 0.79
C ILE A 104 -6.54 8.08 0.50
N PRO A 105 -6.80 6.90 -0.12
CA PRO A 105 -8.17 6.44 -0.33
C PRO A 105 -8.98 6.25 0.96
N ILE A 106 -8.33 5.79 2.03
CA ILE A 106 -8.96 5.59 3.34
C ILE A 106 -9.34 6.94 3.94
N PHE A 107 -8.43 7.92 3.91
CA PHE A 107 -8.71 9.27 4.40
C PHE A 107 -9.77 9.97 3.56
N THR A 108 -9.77 9.80 2.24
CA THR A 108 -10.84 10.28 1.35
C THR A 108 -12.18 9.69 1.74
N ALA A 109 -12.27 8.38 1.97
CA ALA A 109 -13.50 7.70 2.36
C ALA A 109 -14.04 8.19 3.72
N ILE A 110 -13.16 8.31 4.71
CA ILE A 110 -13.53 8.79 6.05
C ILE A 110 -13.96 10.26 6.00
N GLY A 111 -13.23 11.11 5.28
CA GLY A 111 -13.53 12.53 5.17
C GLY A 111 -14.85 12.79 4.45
N ALA A 112 -15.13 12.04 3.38
CA ALA A 112 -16.41 12.09 2.67
C ALA A 112 -17.58 11.70 3.58
N ALA A 113 -17.37 10.72 4.46
CA ALA A 113 -18.40 10.20 5.37
C ALA A 113 -18.37 10.84 6.78
N LEU A 114 -17.56 11.87 7.03
CA LEU A 114 -17.28 12.32 8.40
C LEU A 114 -18.54 12.79 9.15
N ASP A 115 -19.45 13.52 8.49
CA ASP A 115 -20.72 13.95 9.13
C ASP A 115 -21.62 12.78 9.52
N LEU A 116 -21.55 11.67 8.78
CA LEU A 116 -22.28 10.45 9.10
C LEU A 116 -21.60 9.73 10.26
N LEU A 117 -20.27 9.58 10.19
CA LEU A 117 -19.48 8.93 11.23
C LEU A 117 -19.58 9.64 12.58
N LEU A 118 -19.62 10.97 12.62
CA LEU A 118 -19.82 11.75 13.84
C LEU A 118 -21.18 11.49 14.52
N LYS A 119 -22.16 10.93 13.79
CA LYS A 119 -23.47 10.53 14.33
C LYS A 119 -23.50 9.05 14.74
N VAL A 120 -22.48 8.27 14.40
CA VAL A 120 -22.35 6.86 14.79
C VAL A 120 -21.96 6.79 16.25
N ASP A 121 -22.73 6.03 17.03
CA ASP A 121 -22.46 5.87 18.46
C ASP A 121 -21.10 5.18 18.69
N GLY A 122 -20.32 5.65 19.65
CA GLY A 122 -18.97 5.16 19.92
C GLY A 122 -17.86 5.57 18.92
N PHE A 123 -18.17 6.23 17.80
CA PHE A 123 -17.14 6.61 16.80
C PHE A 123 -16.05 7.52 17.38
N ALA A 124 -16.43 8.56 18.14
CA ALA A 124 -15.47 9.51 18.72
C ALA A 124 -14.49 8.81 19.68
N ALA A 125 -14.97 7.87 20.49
CA ALA A 125 -14.12 7.07 21.37
C ALA A 125 -13.19 6.15 20.58
N ARG A 126 -13.68 5.54 19.49
CA ARG A 126 -12.87 4.70 18.59
C ARG A 126 -11.75 5.52 17.91
N ALA A 127 -12.08 6.72 17.44
CA ALA A 127 -11.10 7.64 16.85
C ALA A 127 -10.04 8.11 17.86
N ALA A 128 -10.45 8.41 19.10
CA ALA A 128 -9.52 8.77 20.17
C ALA A 128 -8.55 7.62 20.52
N LYS A 129 -9.03 6.37 20.56
CA LYS A 129 -8.17 5.18 20.75
C LYS A 129 -7.18 5.02 19.58
N LEU A 130 -7.63 5.23 18.34
CA LEU A 130 -6.80 5.15 17.14
C LEU A 130 -5.60 6.12 17.16
N VAL A 131 -5.82 7.38 17.55
CA VAL A 131 -4.72 8.36 17.62
C VAL A 131 -3.79 8.14 18.82
N GLY A 132 -4.27 7.41 19.83
CA GLY A 132 -3.62 7.15 21.12
C GLY A 132 -3.09 5.72 21.26
N SER A 133 -3.84 4.84 21.94
CA SER A 133 -3.40 3.49 22.32
C SER A 133 -3.20 2.55 21.13
N ASP A 134 -3.98 2.73 20.06
CA ASP A 134 -4.04 1.79 18.93
C ASP A 134 -3.17 2.27 17.75
N LYS A 135 -2.41 3.36 17.93
CA LYS A 135 -1.61 4.02 16.88
C LYS A 135 -0.57 3.13 16.19
N GLY A 136 -0.14 2.04 16.83
CA GLY A 136 0.78 1.07 16.24
C GLY A 136 0.10 0.06 15.30
N GLN A 137 -1.23 -0.07 15.34
CA GLN A 137 -2.01 -1.04 14.55
C GLN A 137 -3.30 -0.41 13.98
N PRO A 138 -3.20 0.67 13.19
CA PRO A 138 -4.36 1.45 12.74
C PRO A 138 -5.27 0.74 11.74
N ASN A 139 -4.77 -0.25 11.00
CA ASN A 139 -5.48 -0.82 9.86
C ASN A 139 -6.79 -1.52 10.23
N GLY A 140 -6.87 -2.14 11.43
CA GLY A 140 -8.11 -2.73 11.94
C GLY A 140 -9.18 -1.68 12.25
N PRO A 141 -8.90 -0.73 13.17
CA PRO A 141 -9.84 0.35 13.48
C PRO A 141 -10.25 1.19 12.27
N LEU A 142 -9.32 1.49 11.34
CA LEU A 142 -9.65 2.19 10.11
C LEU A 142 -10.60 1.38 9.23
N PHE A 143 -10.40 0.06 9.13
CA PHE A 143 -11.29 -0.81 8.37
C PHE A 143 -12.70 -0.85 8.98
N GLU A 144 -12.83 -0.91 10.30
CA GLU A 144 -14.12 -0.81 10.97
C GLU A 144 -14.82 0.53 10.71
N MET A 145 -14.08 1.65 10.68
CA MET A 145 -14.63 2.96 10.33
C MET A 145 -15.14 3.00 8.89
N LEU A 146 -14.44 2.37 7.95
CA LEU A 146 -14.89 2.25 6.56
C LEU A 146 -16.18 1.42 6.44
N VAL A 147 -16.27 0.32 7.18
CA VAL A 147 -17.49 -0.51 7.24
C VAL A 147 -18.65 0.26 7.86
N ALA A 148 -18.42 0.94 9.00
CA ALA A 148 -19.43 1.79 9.63
C ALA A 148 -19.92 2.90 8.69
N ALA A 149 -19.00 3.54 7.96
CA ALA A 149 -19.34 4.54 6.95
C ALA A 149 -20.21 3.95 5.82
N ALA A 150 -19.91 2.73 5.34
CA ALA A 150 -20.70 2.07 4.31
C ALA A 150 -22.15 1.81 4.76
N TYR A 151 -22.35 1.30 5.97
CA TYR A 151 -23.70 1.13 6.53
C TYR A 151 -24.42 2.46 6.77
N ALA A 152 -23.72 3.48 7.28
CA ALA A 152 -24.31 4.80 7.51
C ALA A 152 -24.74 5.48 6.20
N ARG A 153 -24.01 5.27 5.10
CA ARG A 153 -24.39 5.77 3.76
C ARG A 153 -25.69 5.16 3.25
N GLU A 154 -25.99 3.91 3.60
CA GLU A 154 -27.25 3.21 3.31
C GLU A 154 -28.40 3.62 4.25
N GLY A 155 -28.18 4.61 5.12
CA GLY A 155 -29.18 5.09 6.07
C GLY A 155 -29.34 4.20 7.31
N ALA A 156 -28.38 3.32 7.60
CA ALA A 156 -28.41 2.50 8.81
C ALA A 156 -28.12 3.33 10.07
N LYS A 157 -28.71 2.93 11.20
CA LYS A 157 -28.24 3.33 12.52
C LYS A 157 -27.11 2.41 12.93
N VAL A 158 -25.94 2.98 13.21
CA VAL A 158 -24.71 2.23 13.51
C VAL A 158 -24.19 2.61 14.90
N ALA A 159 -23.64 1.63 15.62
CA ALA A 159 -22.95 1.83 16.88
C ALA A 159 -21.70 0.93 16.96
N PHE A 160 -20.57 1.49 17.38
CA PHE A 160 -19.40 0.71 17.77
C PHE A 160 -19.62 0.08 19.14
N ARG A 161 -19.24 -1.19 19.30
CA ARG A 161 -19.23 -1.83 20.61
C ARG A 161 -17.94 -1.55 21.36
N ASP A 162 -18.08 -1.17 22.63
CA ASP A 162 -16.94 -1.11 23.53
C ASP A 162 -16.53 -2.52 23.98
N GLN A 163 -15.30 -2.90 23.68
CA GLN A 163 -14.71 -4.12 24.22
C GLN A 163 -14.32 -3.88 25.69
N THR A 164 -15.02 -4.54 26.60
CA THR A 164 -14.73 -4.45 28.04
C THR A 164 -13.67 -5.49 28.43
N PRO A 165 -12.56 -5.09 29.09
CA PRO A 165 -11.57 -6.05 29.59
C PRO A 165 -12.21 -7.12 30.47
N GLY A 166 -11.92 -8.40 30.21
CA GLY A 166 -12.46 -9.53 30.97
C GLY A 166 -13.80 -10.09 30.45
N GLN A 167 -14.42 -9.46 29.44
CA GLN A 167 -15.54 -10.06 28.72
C GLN A 167 -15.07 -10.87 27.51
N ALA A 168 -15.88 -11.84 27.09
CA ALA A 168 -15.65 -12.58 25.85
C ALA A 168 -15.65 -11.59 24.67
N LYS A 169 -14.75 -11.80 23.70
CA LYS A 169 -14.75 -11.02 22.45
C LYS A 169 -16.11 -11.17 21.77
N SER A 170 -16.61 -10.06 21.27
CA SER A 170 -17.91 -9.92 20.62
C SER A 170 -17.74 -9.07 19.38
N HIS A 171 -18.77 -9.02 18.53
CA HIS A 171 -18.75 -8.33 17.26
C HIS A 171 -18.44 -6.83 17.38
N ASP A 172 -17.90 -6.24 16.32
CA ASP A 172 -17.43 -4.85 16.35
C ASP A 172 -18.54 -3.79 16.26
N LEU A 173 -19.58 -4.01 15.44
CA LEU A 173 -20.65 -3.02 15.20
C LEU A 173 -22.06 -3.60 15.39
N ASP A 174 -22.91 -2.85 16.09
CA ASP A 174 -24.35 -3.03 16.08
C ASP A 174 -24.98 -2.15 14.99
N VAL A 175 -25.74 -2.76 14.07
CA VAL A 175 -26.35 -2.06 12.93
C VAL A 175 -27.85 -2.33 12.88
N GLU A 176 -28.63 -1.28 12.67
CA GLU A 176 -30.06 -1.38 12.35
C GLU A 176 -30.31 -0.75 10.98
N LEU A 177 -30.74 -1.57 10.02
CA LEU A 177 -30.99 -1.15 8.64
C LEU A 177 -32.35 -1.70 8.19
N LYS A 178 -33.22 -0.81 7.71
CA LYS A 178 -34.57 -1.15 7.22
C LYS A 178 -35.39 -1.97 8.24
N GLY A 179 -35.25 -1.65 9.53
CA GLY A 179 -35.93 -2.33 10.64
C GLY A 179 -35.35 -3.69 11.06
N LYS A 180 -34.28 -4.16 10.41
CA LYS A 180 -33.57 -5.39 10.77
C LYS A 180 -32.27 -5.07 11.50
N LYS A 181 -32.00 -5.81 12.58
CA LYS A 181 -30.76 -5.72 13.36
C LYS A 181 -29.70 -6.67 12.84
N TRP A 182 -28.47 -6.20 12.84
CA TRP A 182 -27.29 -6.91 12.37
C TRP A 182 -26.13 -6.76 13.35
N ALA A 183 -25.46 -7.88 13.62
CA ALA A 183 -24.18 -7.92 14.31
C ALA A 183 -23.08 -7.99 13.24
N ILE A 184 -22.23 -6.97 13.16
CA ILE A 184 -21.18 -6.86 12.14
C ILE A 184 -19.82 -7.09 12.78
N GLU A 185 -19.06 -8.03 12.23
CA GLU A 185 -17.71 -8.34 12.68
C GLU A 185 -16.69 -8.02 11.60
N CYS A 186 -15.64 -7.30 11.96
CA CYS A 186 -14.62 -6.83 11.03
C CYS A 186 -13.28 -7.53 11.29
N LYS A 187 -12.64 -8.02 10.23
CA LYS A 187 -11.28 -8.58 10.30
C LYS A 187 -10.40 -8.01 9.21
N ARG A 188 -9.29 -7.40 9.62
CA ARG A 188 -8.22 -6.97 8.71
C ARG A 188 -7.09 -7.99 8.69
N MET A 189 -6.72 -8.45 7.50
CA MET A 189 -5.57 -9.30 7.27
C MET A 189 -4.38 -8.49 6.76
N GLU A 190 -3.34 -8.40 7.59
CA GLU A 190 -2.02 -7.85 7.24
C GLU A 190 -1.22 -8.81 6.37
N GLY A 191 -0.15 -8.36 5.71
CA GLY A 191 0.77 -9.20 4.94
C GLY A 191 1.25 -10.44 5.73
N GLY A 192 1.42 -11.58 5.03
CA GLY A 192 1.82 -12.84 5.66
C GLY A 192 3.31 -12.90 6.02
N GLU A 193 3.66 -13.66 7.06
CA GLU A 193 5.04 -13.89 7.50
C GLU A 193 5.91 -14.45 6.36
N TYR A 194 5.35 -15.38 5.58
CA TYR A 194 6.03 -15.95 4.40
C TYR A 194 6.55 -14.88 3.42
N HIS A 195 5.78 -13.83 3.16
CA HIS A 195 6.22 -12.76 2.26
C HIS A 195 7.39 -11.95 2.86
N GLU A 196 7.43 -11.80 4.18
CA GLU A 196 8.55 -11.16 4.87
C GLU A 196 9.80 -12.04 4.87
N GLU A 197 9.63 -13.36 5.02
CA GLU A 197 10.71 -14.36 4.92
C GLU A 197 11.31 -14.35 3.51
N GLU A 198 10.48 -14.33 2.47
CA GLU A 198 10.96 -14.21 1.08
C GLU A 198 11.75 -12.92 0.87
N ARG A 199 11.24 -11.77 1.33
CA ARG A 199 11.96 -10.50 1.24
C ARG A 199 13.29 -10.53 2.00
N ALA A 200 13.33 -11.13 3.18
CA ALA A 200 14.55 -11.28 3.97
C ALA A 200 15.57 -12.16 3.25
N ARG A 201 15.13 -13.34 2.76
CA ARG A 201 15.97 -14.26 2.01
C ARG A 201 16.53 -13.62 0.74
N MET A 202 15.72 -12.83 0.04
CA MET A 202 16.17 -12.16 -1.16
C MET A 202 17.21 -11.06 -0.90
N ARG A 203 17.13 -10.36 0.24
CA ARG A 203 18.19 -9.44 0.69
C ARG A 203 19.52 -10.17 0.93
N GLU A 204 19.48 -11.38 1.50
CA GLU A 204 20.67 -12.21 1.70
C GLU A 204 21.29 -12.62 0.36
N LEU A 205 20.49 -13.19 -0.54
CA LEU A 205 20.91 -13.64 -1.87
C LEU A 205 21.45 -12.49 -2.73
N TRP A 206 20.92 -11.27 -2.57
CA TRP A 206 21.34 -10.10 -3.34
C TRP A 206 22.60 -9.40 -2.81
N LYS A 207 22.93 -9.59 -1.53
CA LYS A 207 24.01 -8.84 -0.85
C LYS A 207 25.36 -8.93 -1.56
N GLU A 208 25.91 -10.12 -1.73
CA GLU A 208 27.23 -10.31 -2.35
C GLU A 208 27.26 -9.95 -3.85
N PRO A 209 26.28 -10.35 -4.68
CA PRO A 209 26.18 -9.88 -6.06
C PRO A 209 26.18 -8.35 -6.16
N CYS A 210 25.42 -7.67 -5.29
CA CYS A 210 25.32 -6.23 -5.28
C CYS A 210 26.64 -5.57 -4.91
N LEU A 211 27.32 -6.05 -3.85
CA LEU A 211 28.63 -5.55 -3.45
C LEU A 211 29.68 -5.72 -4.57
N LEU A 212 29.62 -6.82 -5.31
CA LEU A 212 30.49 -7.05 -6.45
C LEU A 212 30.25 -6.02 -7.57
N LEU A 213 28.98 -5.78 -7.93
CA LEU A 213 28.62 -4.77 -8.94
C LEU A 213 29.03 -3.35 -8.52
N VAL A 214 28.84 -3.01 -7.25
CA VAL A 214 29.28 -1.73 -6.66
C VAL A 214 30.81 -1.58 -6.76
N ARG A 215 31.58 -2.60 -6.36
CA ARG A 215 33.05 -2.59 -6.43
C ARG A 215 33.56 -2.40 -7.86
N GLN A 216 32.90 -3.03 -8.83
CA GLN A 216 33.23 -2.91 -10.25
C GLN A 216 32.65 -1.64 -10.90
N ARG A 217 31.89 -0.83 -10.16
CA ARG A 217 31.15 0.33 -10.69
C ARG A 217 30.30 -0.02 -11.92
N CYS A 218 29.71 -1.21 -11.90
CA CYS A 218 28.88 -1.72 -12.99
C CYS A 218 27.42 -1.33 -12.75
N ASN A 219 26.91 -0.42 -13.57
CA ASN A 219 25.47 -0.15 -13.61
C ASN A 219 24.78 -1.36 -14.22
N ALA A 220 24.04 -2.12 -13.41
CA ALA A 220 23.42 -3.36 -13.87
C ALA A 220 22.07 -3.61 -13.20
N ILE A 221 21.17 -4.23 -13.96
CA ILE A 221 19.89 -4.72 -13.51
C ILE A 221 19.87 -6.24 -13.65
N LEU A 222 19.48 -6.92 -12.58
CA LEU A 222 19.09 -8.33 -12.60
C LEU A 222 17.58 -8.45 -12.61
N ASP A 223 17.04 -9.22 -13.55
CA ASP A 223 15.64 -9.65 -13.54
C ASP A 223 15.61 -11.16 -13.31
N VAL A 224 14.98 -11.64 -12.23
CA VAL A 224 15.01 -13.06 -11.86
C VAL A 224 13.62 -13.59 -11.51
N LYS A 225 13.20 -14.63 -12.21
CA LYS A 225 12.01 -15.43 -11.89
C LYS A 225 12.43 -16.78 -11.32
N PHE A 226 12.26 -16.94 -10.01
CA PHE A 226 12.60 -18.19 -9.31
C PHE A 226 11.51 -19.24 -9.53
N LYS A 227 11.94 -20.46 -9.87
CA LYS A 227 11.11 -21.64 -10.13
C LYS A 227 10.98 -22.56 -8.89
N VAL A 228 11.74 -22.27 -7.85
CA VAL A 228 11.77 -22.96 -6.55
C VAL A 228 11.52 -21.95 -5.43
N GLU A 229 11.20 -22.40 -4.21
CA GLU A 229 11.08 -21.49 -3.07
C GLU A 229 12.43 -20.80 -2.79
N LEU A 230 12.42 -19.52 -2.40
CA LEU A 230 13.65 -18.75 -2.17
C LEU A 230 14.58 -19.35 -1.09
N LYS A 231 14.02 -20.05 -0.10
CA LYS A 231 14.78 -20.77 0.91
C LYS A 231 15.65 -21.90 0.34
N ASP A 232 15.27 -22.44 -0.83
CA ASP A 232 15.96 -23.56 -1.50
C ASP A 232 16.97 -23.07 -2.56
N VAL A 233 17.05 -21.75 -2.79
CA VAL A 233 18.04 -21.14 -3.67
C VAL A 233 19.40 -21.15 -2.96
N PRO A 234 20.48 -21.69 -3.58
CA PRO A 234 21.82 -21.66 -3.01
C PRO A 234 22.32 -20.24 -2.76
N ASP A 235 23.06 -20.03 -1.67
CA ASP A 235 23.56 -18.70 -1.25
C ASP A 235 24.41 -18.00 -2.33
N ASP A 236 25.20 -18.77 -3.07
CA ASP A 236 26.11 -18.26 -4.09
C ASP A 236 25.47 -18.18 -5.48
N TYR A 237 24.20 -18.58 -5.63
CA TYR A 237 23.56 -18.75 -6.93
C TYR A 237 23.60 -17.47 -7.77
N LEU A 238 23.11 -16.35 -7.24
CA LEU A 238 23.13 -15.06 -7.95
C LEU A 238 24.56 -14.51 -8.09
N LEU A 239 25.45 -14.81 -7.16
CA LEU A 239 26.84 -14.36 -7.22
C LEU A 239 27.55 -14.97 -8.43
N GLN A 240 27.38 -16.28 -8.64
CA GLN A 240 27.94 -16.98 -9.80
C GLN A 240 27.42 -16.40 -11.12
N LYS A 241 26.13 -16.01 -11.21
CA LYS A 241 25.57 -15.37 -12.41
C LYS A 241 26.22 -14.01 -12.66
N THR A 242 26.37 -13.19 -11.61
CA THR A 242 27.00 -11.87 -11.68
C THR A 242 28.48 -11.96 -12.05
N GLU A 243 29.25 -12.88 -11.44
CA GLU A 243 30.65 -13.10 -11.80
C GLU A 243 30.81 -13.49 -13.27
N ARG A 244 29.95 -14.39 -13.76
CA ARG A 244 29.97 -14.82 -15.16
C ARG A 244 29.68 -13.65 -16.12
N PHE A 245 28.75 -12.77 -15.78
CA PHE A 245 28.46 -11.57 -16.57
C PHE A 245 29.67 -10.64 -16.64
N LEU A 246 30.27 -10.33 -15.48
CA LEU A 246 31.43 -9.44 -15.39
C LEU A 246 32.66 -10.01 -16.12
N ARG A 247 32.90 -11.33 -16.06
CA ARG A 247 34.03 -11.97 -16.76
C ARG A 247 33.88 -11.96 -18.29
N ARG A 248 32.65 -11.96 -18.79
CA ARG A 248 32.37 -12.01 -20.23
C ARG A 248 32.44 -10.65 -20.91
N SER A 249 32.42 -9.56 -20.15
CA SER A 249 32.38 -8.18 -20.67
C SER A 249 31.28 -7.96 -21.71
N VAL A 250 30.11 -8.57 -21.49
CA VAL A 250 28.92 -8.43 -22.34
C VAL A 250 27.95 -7.41 -21.73
N SER A 251 27.11 -6.79 -22.55
CA SER A 251 26.05 -5.89 -22.06
C SER A 251 24.79 -6.61 -21.58
N TYR A 252 24.68 -7.91 -21.87
CA TYR A 252 23.53 -8.74 -21.54
C TYR A 252 23.94 -10.21 -21.38
N ASN A 253 23.40 -10.89 -20.37
CA ASN A 253 23.52 -12.34 -20.22
C ASN A 253 22.22 -12.92 -19.61
N GLY A 254 21.52 -13.75 -20.37
CA GLY A 254 20.38 -14.54 -19.90
C GLY A 254 20.78 -15.93 -19.41
N TRP A 255 19.95 -16.53 -18.56
CA TRP A 255 20.04 -17.94 -18.19
C TRP A 255 18.66 -18.54 -17.92
N ILE A 256 18.55 -19.84 -18.17
CA ILE A 256 17.39 -20.66 -17.81
C ILE A 256 17.95 -21.96 -17.24
N ASP A 257 17.59 -22.29 -16.01
CA ASP A 257 17.92 -23.56 -15.39
C ASP A 257 16.76 -24.03 -14.49
N ARG A 258 17.04 -25.03 -13.64
CA ARG A 258 16.06 -25.62 -12.72
C ARG A 258 15.66 -24.69 -11.56
N ILE A 259 16.51 -23.73 -11.20
CA ILE A 259 16.32 -22.83 -10.06
C ILE A 259 15.60 -21.57 -10.51
N ALA A 260 16.03 -20.96 -11.61
CA ALA A 260 15.43 -19.73 -12.11
C ALA A 260 15.57 -19.56 -13.63
N GLU A 261 14.76 -18.64 -14.14
CA GLU A 261 15.03 -17.91 -15.37
C GLU A 261 15.41 -16.49 -14.99
N GLY A 262 16.43 -15.93 -15.65
CA GLY A 262 16.79 -14.55 -15.38
C GLY A 262 17.75 -13.94 -16.37
N THR A 263 17.95 -12.64 -16.20
CA THR A 263 18.87 -11.84 -17.00
C THR A 263 19.70 -10.96 -16.09
N ILE A 264 20.89 -10.61 -16.56
CA ILE A 264 21.69 -9.51 -16.06
C ILE A 264 22.13 -8.69 -17.26
N GLN A 265 21.91 -7.38 -17.18
CA GLN A 265 22.22 -6.47 -18.27
C GLN A 265 22.73 -5.13 -17.76
N ASN A 266 23.48 -4.44 -18.61
CA ASN A 266 23.88 -3.06 -18.34
C ASN A 266 22.64 -2.18 -18.18
N LEU A 267 22.66 -1.35 -17.14
CA LEU A 267 21.62 -0.40 -16.83
C LEU A 267 22.03 0.98 -17.35
N SER A 268 21.18 1.59 -18.18
CA SER A 268 21.36 2.99 -18.60
C SER A 268 20.76 3.93 -17.55
N LEU A 269 21.55 4.90 -17.09
CA LEU A 269 21.07 5.97 -16.21
C LEU A 269 20.51 7.16 -17.00
N GLU A 270 20.60 7.15 -18.33
CA GLU A 270 20.23 8.26 -19.18
C GLU A 270 18.77 8.73 -18.96
N PRO A 271 17.75 7.85 -18.84
CA PRO A 271 16.37 8.30 -18.61
C PRO A 271 16.21 9.09 -17.30
N LEU A 272 16.87 8.64 -16.22
CA LEU A 272 16.88 9.34 -14.93
C LEU A 272 17.62 10.67 -15.01
N GLN A 273 18.81 10.67 -15.61
CA GLN A 273 19.66 11.86 -15.74
C GLN A 273 18.97 12.93 -16.59
N ARG A 274 18.31 12.53 -17.68
CA ARG A 274 17.52 13.43 -18.52
C ARG A 274 16.35 14.03 -17.75
N ALA A 275 15.56 13.22 -17.04
CA ALA A 275 14.44 13.70 -16.25
C ALA A 275 14.87 14.71 -15.16
N ILE A 276 16.01 14.45 -14.49
CA ILE A 276 16.61 15.37 -13.52
C ILE A 276 17.09 16.65 -14.20
N GLN A 277 17.72 16.55 -15.38
CA GLN A 277 18.20 17.72 -16.12
C GLN A 277 17.05 18.63 -16.57
N GLU A 278 15.95 18.05 -17.04
CA GLU A 278 14.77 18.79 -17.52
C GLU A 278 13.99 19.46 -16.37
N LYS A 279 13.84 18.78 -15.22
CA LYS A 279 13.02 19.26 -14.10
C LYS A 279 13.82 19.87 -12.95
N GLY A 280 15.15 19.78 -13.00
CA GLY A 280 16.08 20.15 -11.93
C GLY A 280 16.16 19.13 -10.76
N HIS A 281 15.16 18.28 -10.60
CA HIS A 281 15.08 17.29 -9.53
C HIS A 281 14.12 16.13 -9.87
N LEU A 282 14.25 15.01 -9.15
CA LEU A 282 13.37 13.84 -9.28
C LEU A 282 13.02 13.27 -7.90
N LEU A 283 11.75 12.97 -7.65
CA LEU A 283 11.25 12.38 -6.40
C LEU A 283 11.78 10.96 -6.21
N HIS A 284 12.33 10.66 -5.03
CA HIS A 284 12.86 9.34 -4.67
C HIS A 284 12.61 9.01 -3.19
N PRO A 285 12.00 7.85 -2.87
CA PRO A 285 11.52 6.83 -3.80
C PRO A 285 10.24 7.27 -4.53
N SER A 286 10.07 6.81 -5.77
CA SER A 286 8.80 7.00 -6.48
C SER A 286 8.59 5.92 -7.55
N PRO A 287 7.33 5.67 -7.95
CA PRO A 287 7.02 4.82 -9.10
C PRO A 287 7.66 5.33 -10.38
N LYS A 288 7.69 6.65 -10.57
CA LYS A 288 8.35 7.27 -11.72
C LYS A 288 9.86 7.03 -11.74
N PHE A 289 10.51 7.11 -10.57
CA PHE A 289 11.91 6.74 -10.44
C PHE A 289 12.15 5.28 -10.83
N SER A 290 11.29 4.38 -10.36
CA SER A 290 11.39 2.95 -10.65
C SER A 290 11.15 2.67 -12.14
N GLU A 291 10.17 3.31 -12.76
CA GLU A 291 9.89 3.23 -14.19
C GLU A 291 11.10 3.67 -15.03
N LEU A 292 11.66 4.84 -14.74
CA LEU A 292 12.81 5.40 -15.47
C LEU A 292 14.07 4.55 -15.29
N LEU A 293 14.24 3.93 -14.11
CA LEU A 293 15.37 3.03 -13.84
C LEU A 293 15.19 1.69 -14.57
N MET A 294 14.01 1.07 -14.44
CA MET A 294 13.75 -0.31 -14.89
C MET A 294 13.26 -0.38 -16.34
N GLY A 295 12.94 0.77 -16.94
CA GLY A 295 12.37 0.91 -18.28
C GLY A 295 10.86 0.67 -18.38
N ARG A 296 10.22 0.23 -17.28
CA ARG A 296 8.77 0.05 -17.15
C ARG A 296 8.38 0.01 -15.68
N TYR A 297 7.11 0.29 -15.40
CA TYR A 297 6.50 0.10 -14.10
C TYR A 297 5.63 -1.15 -14.10
N GLU A 298 5.79 -1.99 -13.08
CA GLU A 298 4.84 -3.06 -12.75
C GLU A 298 4.49 -2.96 -11.26
N ARG A 299 3.20 -2.94 -10.97
CA ARG A 299 2.65 -2.72 -9.62
C ARG A 299 3.11 -3.77 -8.59
N SER A 300 3.29 -5.01 -9.03
CA SER A 300 3.68 -6.15 -8.20
C SER A 300 5.20 -6.39 -8.16
N ASP A 301 6.00 -5.49 -8.75
CA ASP A 301 7.46 -5.68 -8.80
C ASP A 301 8.06 -5.68 -7.40
N ASN A 302 8.82 -6.74 -7.10
CA ASN A 302 9.69 -6.74 -5.93
C ASN A 302 11.09 -6.30 -6.37
N THR A 303 11.55 -5.16 -5.85
CA THR A 303 12.84 -4.59 -6.22
C THR A 303 13.75 -4.42 -5.01
N LEU A 304 15.05 -4.65 -5.24
CA LEU A 304 16.13 -4.29 -4.34
C LEU A 304 17.10 -3.41 -5.12
N MET A 305 17.42 -2.23 -4.60
CA MET A 305 18.20 -1.23 -5.33
C MET A 305 19.31 -0.67 -4.44
N ILE A 306 20.47 -0.42 -5.05
CA ILE A 306 21.51 0.45 -4.49
C ILE A 306 21.78 1.53 -5.51
N ILE A 307 21.77 2.78 -5.04
CA ILE A 307 22.04 3.95 -5.87
C ILE A 307 23.13 4.81 -5.24
N SER A 308 23.98 5.41 -6.08
CA SER A 308 24.77 6.57 -5.69
C SER A 308 24.09 7.79 -6.28
N ALA A 309 23.45 8.57 -5.43
CA ALA A 309 22.71 9.76 -5.82
C ALA A 309 23.16 10.98 -5.03
N LYS A 310 22.91 12.16 -5.60
CA LYS A 310 23.08 13.44 -4.95
C LYS A 310 21.70 13.94 -4.51
N PRO A 311 21.42 14.06 -3.21
CA PRO A 311 20.19 14.70 -2.74
C PRO A 311 20.07 16.13 -3.28
N ALA A 312 18.84 16.58 -3.53
CA ALA A 312 18.53 17.99 -3.72
C ALA A 312 18.52 18.72 -2.36
N SER A 313 18.06 19.97 -2.34
CA SER A 313 17.89 20.73 -1.08
C SER A 313 16.92 20.03 -0.11
N ASN A 314 15.88 19.40 -0.65
CA ASN A 314 15.03 18.45 0.06
C ASN A 314 15.52 17.02 -0.25
N PRO A 315 15.92 16.20 0.75
CA PRO A 315 16.46 14.86 0.53
C PRO A 315 15.47 13.85 -0.06
N HIS A 316 14.18 14.16 -0.09
CA HIS A 316 13.17 13.37 -0.81
C HIS A 316 13.33 13.46 -2.32
N PHE A 317 14.10 14.43 -2.80
CA PHE A 317 14.38 14.63 -4.21
C PHE A 317 15.86 14.45 -4.49
N LEU A 318 16.16 13.98 -5.68
CA LEU A 318 17.52 13.80 -6.19
C LEU A 318 17.83 14.88 -7.22
N SER A 319 19.03 15.44 -7.13
CA SER A 319 19.60 16.39 -8.11
C SER A 319 20.63 15.72 -9.03
N GLY A 320 20.90 14.43 -8.85
CA GLY A 320 21.77 13.64 -9.73
C GLY A 320 21.85 12.18 -9.32
N VAL A 321 22.10 11.30 -10.30
CA VAL A 321 22.33 9.86 -10.10
C VAL A 321 23.54 9.45 -10.93
N ASN A 322 24.54 8.87 -10.27
CA ASN A 322 25.83 8.53 -10.88
C ASN A 322 26.08 7.02 -10.94
N PHE A 323 25.34 6.25 -10.16
CA PHE A 323 25.41 4.81 -10.15
C PHE A 323 24.06 4.24 -9.72
N ALA A 324 23.66 3.14 -10.35
CA ALA A 324 22.60 2.30 -9.80
C ALA A 324 22.84 0.84 -10.17
N THR A 325 22.51 -0.04 -9.23
CA THR A 325 22.27 -1.45 -9.52
C THR A 325 20.99 -1.90 -8.86
N ALA A 326 20.22 -2.71 -9.57
CA ALA A 326 18.91 -3.17 -9.14
C ALA A 326 18.77 -4.67 -9.36
N CYS A 327 17.97 -5.30 -8.51
CA CYS A 327 17.47 -6.64 -8.71
C CYS A 327 15.94 -6.59 -8.61
N ARG A 328 15.27 -6.91 -9.71
CA ARG A 328 13.84 -7.25 -9.72
C ARG A 328 13.72 -8.76 -9.66
N TRP A 329 12.82 -9.23 -8.82
CA TRP A 329 12.63 -10.64 -8.61
C TRP A 329 11.17 -11.03 -8.41
N ILE A 330 10.86 -12.26 -8.79
CA ILE A 330 9.57 -12.90 -8.61
C ILE A 330 9.80 -14.32 -8.10
N SER A 331 9.00 -14.73 -7.11
CA SER A 331 8.94 -16.12 -6.64
C SER A 331 7.72 -16.80 -7.25
N ALA A 332 7.96 -17.65 -8.25
CA ALA A 332 6.96 -18.27 -9.12
C ALA A 332 6.86 -19.80 -8.96
N SER A 333 7.39 -20.36 -7.87
CA SER A 333 7.10 -21.76 -7.53
C SER A 333 5.63 -21.91 -7.12
N GLU A 334 5.03 -23.05 -7.42
CA GLU A 334 3.64 -23.34 -7.04
C GLU A 334 3.46 -23.28 -5.52
N GLU A 335 4.44 -23.74 -4.77
CA GLU A 335 4.46 -23.69 -3.30
C GLU A 335 4.45 -22.25 -2.78
N ALA A 336 5.22 -21.35 -3.40
CA ALA A 336 5.25 -19.94 -3.01
C ALA A 336 3.95 -19.21 -3.38
N ILE A 337 3.40 -19.46 -4.56
CA ILE A 337 2.11 -18.93 -4.98
C ILE A 337 1.04 -19.37 -3.97
N ASP A 338 1.02 -20.65 -3.61
CA ASP A 338 0.04 -21.21 -2.70
C ASP A 338 0.11 -20.60 -1.29
N LYS A 339 1.32 -20.44 -0.73
CA LYS A 339 1.55 -19.84 0.59
C LYS A 339 1.23 -18.34 0.63
N LYS A 340 1.49 -17.61 -0.45
CA LYS A 340 1.14 -16.19 -0.57
C LYS A 340 -0.37 -15.99 -0.73
N ALA A 341 -1.04 -16.90 -1.44
CA ALA A 341 -2.49 -16.96 -1.60
C ALA A 341 -3.19 -17.46 -0.32
N ARG A 342 -3.13 -16.65 0.74
CA ARG A 342 -3.71 -17.01 2.04
C ARG A 342 -5.23 -17.02 2.00
N ASP A 343 -5.80 -18.08 2.54
CA ASP A 343 -7.24 -18.24 2.72
C ASP A 343 -7.77 -17.47 3.95
N ILE A 344 -9.10 -17.26 4.00
CA ILE A 344 -9.82 -16.55 5.06
C ILE A 344 -10.26 -17.45 6.21
N MET A 345 -10.19 -18.79 6.09
CA MET A 345 -10.81 -19.75 7.02
C MET A 345 -10.57 -19.42 8.51
N LYS A 346 -9.31 -19.15 8.89
CA LYS A 346 -8.97 -18.79 10.26
C LYS A 346 -9.70 -17.53 10.74
N ARG A 347 -9.70 -16.46 9.93
CA ARG A 347 -10.34 -15.20 10.27
C ARG A 347 -11.86 -15.30 10.25
N LEU A 348 -12.40 -16.06 9.30
CA LEU A 348 -13.83 -16.33 9.23
C LEU A 348 -14.31 -17.13 10.45
N SER A 349 -13.59 -18.16 10.87
CA SER A 349 -13.91 -18.93 12.08
C SER A 349 -13.81 -18.08 13.35
N GLU A 350 -12.76 -17.26 13.49
CA GLU A 350 -12.61 -16.32 14.61
C GLU A 350 -13.76 -15.32 14.66
N ALA A 351 -14.11 -14.72 13.51
CA ALA A 351 -15.20 -13.78 13.38
C ALA A 351 -16.57 -14.43 13.70
N ASN A 352 -16.81 -15.62 13.16
CA ASN A 352 -18.04 -16.38 13.38
C ASN A 352 -18.28 -16.68 14.87
N SER A 353 -17.21 -16.97 15.62
CA SER A 353 -17.29 -17.25 17.06
C SER A 353 -17.64 -16.02 17.91
N GLN A 354 -17.47 -14.82 17.36
CA GLN A 354 -17.78 -13.54 18.01
C GLN A 354 -19.21 -13.05 17.72
N LEU A 355 -19.91 -13.70 16.79
CA LEU A 355 -21.28 -13.35 16.43
C LEU A 355 -22.31 -14.02 17.36
N PRO A 356 -23.36 -13.30 17.77
CA PRO A 356 -24.47 -13.87 18.54
C PRO A 356 -25.30 -14.84 17.70
N ALA A 357 -26.01 -15.76 18.37
CA ALA A 357 -26.87 -16.75 17.72
C ALA A 357 -28.26 -16.20 17.33
N ASP A 358 -28.73 -15.17 18.06
CA ASP A 358 -30.09 -14.63 18.00
C ASP A 358 -30.24 -13.37 17.13
N VAL A 359 -29.14 -12.85 16.59
CA VAL A 359 -29.12 -11.68 15.70
C VAL A 359 -28.48 -12.05 14.37
N SER A 360 -28.95 -11.46 13.26
CA SER A 360 -28.36 -11.69 11.94
C SER A 360 -26.91 -11.19 11.90
N GLY A 361 -25.97 -12.03 11.48
CA GLY A 361 -24.54 -11.75 11.51
C GLY A 361 -23.95 -11.48 10.14
N VAL A 362 -23.03 -10.53 10.05
CA VAL A 362 -22.23 -10.25 8.84
C VAL A 362 -20.76 -10.20 9.21
N VAL A 363 -19.93 -10.80 8.39
CA VAL A 363 -18.46 -10.70 8.52
C VAL A 363 -17.91 -9.91 7.35
N HIS A 364 -17.11 -8.88 7.65
CA HIS A 364 -16.30 -8.17 6.66
C HIS A 364 -14.83 -8.55 6.86
N ILE A 365 -14.18 -9.04 5.81
CA ILE A 365 -12.75 -9.39 5.81
C ILE A 365 -12.02 -8.53 4.78
N GLY A 366 -11.09 -7.69 5.23
CA GLY A 366 -10.29 -6.84 4.35
C GLY A 366 -8.84 -7.32 4.24
N PHE A 367 -8.29 -7.38 3.04
CA PHE A 367 -6.88 -7.70 2.81
C PHE A 367 -6.25 -6.79 1.77
N GLU A 368 -4.93 -6.59 1.89
CA GLU A 368 -4.16 -5.96 0.81
C GLU A 368 -3.87 -7.01 -0.27
N ALA A 369 -4.20 -6.67 -1.50
CA ALA A 369 -3.98 -7.47 -2.70
C ALA A 369 -2.77 -6.90 -3.45
N LEU A 370 -1.57 -7.14 -2.92
CA LEU A 370 -0.29 -6.66 -3.47
C LEU A 370 0.44 -7.71 -4.33
N GLY A 371 -0.11 -8.91 -4.45
CA GLY A 371 0.48 -9.99 -5.22
C GLY A 371 0.30 -9.81 -6.72
N GLU A 372 1.02 -10.62 -7.47
CA GLU A 372 0.79 -10.81 -8.90
C GLU A 372 -0.58 -11.45 -9.15
N ASP A 373 -1.09 -11.28 -10.37
CA ASP A 373 -2.40 -11.77 -10.80
C ASP A 373 -2.64 -13.26 -10.47
N GLN A 374 -1.62 -14.11 -10.60
CA GLN A 374 -1.72 -15.54 -10.29
C GLN A 374 -1.95 -15.82 -8.80
N ILE A 375 -1.33 -15.03 -7.93
CA ILE A 375 -1.50 -15.14 -6.47
C ILE A 375 -2.90 -14.68 -6.08
N GLU A 376 -3.36 -13.56 -6.64
CA GLU A 376 -4.69 -13.03 -6.33
C GLU A 376 -5.81 -13.93 -6.90
N GLN A 377 -5.59 -14.52 -8.09
CA GLN A 377 -6.48 -15.56 -8.62
C GLN A 377 -6.54 -16.79 -7.71
N ARG A 378 -5.38 -17.36 -7.30
CA ARG A 378 -5.35 -18.53 -6.40
C ARG A 378 -6.01 -18.22 -5.06
N ARG A 379 -5.81 -17.00 -4.54
CA ARG A 379 -6.45 -16.54 -3.30
C ARG A 379 -7.97 -16.52 -3.45
N PHE A 380 -8.46 -15.95 -4.54
CA PHE A 380 -9.88 -15.89 -4.85
C PHE A 380 -10.52 -17.28 -4.94
N GLU A 381 -9.87 -18.22 -5.62
CA GLU A 381 -10.32 -19.62 -5.75
C GLU A 381 -10.41 -20.30 -4.37
N LYS A 382 -9.36 -20.20 -3.55
CA LYS A 382 -9.35 -20.73 -2.17
C LYS A 382 -10.48 -20.17 -1.31
N ILE A 383 -10.68 -18.84 -1.38
CA ILE A 383 -11.71 -18.16 -0.60
C ILE A 383 -13.10 -18.64 -1.01
N ILE A 384 -13.38 -18.83 -2.31
CA ILE A 384 -14.65 -19.40 -2.79
C ILE A 384 -14.85 -20.80 -2.21
N GLU A 385 -13.85 -21.67 -2.34
CA GLU A 385 -13.95 -23.05 -1.86
C GLU A 385 -14.22 -23.13 -0.37
N THR A 386 -13.55 -22.30 0.41
CA THR A 386 -13.73 -22.20 1.87
C THR A 386 -15.11 -21.64 2.22
N ALA A 387 -15.52 -20.53 1.59
CA ALA A 387 -16.81 -19.91 1.88
C ALA A 387 -17.99 -20.84 1.55
N CYS A 388 -17.92 -21.59 0.43
CA CYS A 388 -18.97 -22.53 0.04
C CYS A 388 -19.11 -23.73 0.98
N LYS A 389 -18.07 -24.08 1.73
CA LYS A 389 -18.05 -25.22 2.66
C LYS A 389 -18.15 -24.79 4.13
N PHE A 390 -18.24 -23.48 4.39
CA PHE A 390 -18.19 -22.97 5.76
C PHE A 390 -19.50 -23.25 6.50
N GLU A 391 -19.39 -23.94 7.64
CA GLU A 391 -20.51 -24.23 8.52
C GLU A 391 -20.57 -23.19 9.66
N ARG A 392 -21.64 -22.40 9.70
CA ARG A 392 -21.82 -21.35 10.74
C ARG A 392 -22.04 -21.90 12.15
N GLY A 393 -22.48 -23.15 12.28
CA GLY A 393 -22.90 -23.73 13.55
C GLY A 393 -24.09 -22.97 14.16
N GLN A 394 -23.95 -22.56 15.42
CA GLN A 394 -25.00 -21.84 16.14
C GLN A 394 -24.97 -20.32 15.94
N SER A 395 -23.95 -19.77 15.28
CA SER A 395 -23.86 -18.32 15.09
C SER A 395 -24.97 -17.81 14.17
N GLY A 396 -25.32 -16.53 14.31
CA GLY A 396 -26.26 -15.85 13.42
C GLY A 396 -25.70 -15.49 12.05
N LEU A 397 -24.50 -15.95 11.66
CA LEU A 397 -23.84 -15.57 10.40
C LEU A 397 -24.73 -15.84 9.18
N GLN A 398 -24.96 -14.80 8.38
CA GLN A 398 -25.73 -14.86 7.13
C GLN A 398 -24.87 -14.51 5.91
N VAL A 399 -23.97 -13.54 6.02
CA VAL A 399 -23.22 -13.02 4.87
C VAL A 399 -21.75 -12.78 5.23
N VAL A 400 -20.86 -13.07 4.28
CA VAL A 400 -19.44 -12.72 4.36
C VAL A 400 -19.09 -11.81 3.19
N TYR A 401 -18.49 -10.65 3.46
CA TYR A 401 -17.87 -9.77 2.47
C TYR A 401 -16.35 -9.88 2.57
N CYS A 402 -15.68 -10.00 1.43
CA CYS A 402 -14.23 -10.00 1.27
C CYS A 402 -13.83 -8.80 0.41
N HIS A 403 -13.02 -7.92 0.98
CA HIS A 403 -12.56 -6.68 0.36
C HIS A 403 -11.08 -6.80 0.00
N TYR A 404 -10.79 -6.74 -1.29
CA TYR A 404 -9.45 -6.78 -1.85
C TYR A 404 -9.04 -5.33 -2.14
N PHE A 405 -8.17 -4.77 -1.30
CA PHE A 405 -7.61 -3.44 -1.51
C PHE A 405 -6.34 -3.57 -2.34
N ALA A 406 -6.42 -3.10 -3.58
CA ALA A 406 -5.37 -3.19 -4.57
C ALA A 406 -4.80 -1.78 -4.87
N PRO A 407 -3.97 -1.22 -3.98
CA PRO A 407 -3.36 0.09 -4.18
C PRO A 407 -2.38 0.04 -5.35
N ASP A 408 -2.42 1.06 -6.21
CA ASP A 408 -1.53 1.23 -7.36
C ASP A 408 -0.92 2.64 -7.30
N PRO A 409 0.36 2.77 -6.91
CA PRO A 409 1.07 4.02 -7.04
C PRO A 409 1.54 4.16 -8.51
N ALA A 410 0.64 4.45 -9.44
CA ALA A 410 0.99 4.58 -10.85
C ALA A 410 1.96 5.77 -11.08
N PRO A 411 2.90 5.72 -12.05
CA PRO A 411 3.87 6.79 -12.28
C PRO A 411 3.29 8.16 -12.61
N ASP A 412 2.09 8.18 -13.19
CA ASP A 412 1.43 9.38 -13.69
C ASP A 412 0.23 9.80 -12.81
N GLU A 413 -0.02 9.09 -11.71
CA GLU A 413 -1.08 9.39 -10.75
C GLU A 413 -0.52 9.55 -9.33
N VAL A 414 -1.17 10.37 -8.53
CA VAL A 414 -0.70 10.69 -7.17
C VAL A 414 -1.11 9.62 -6.14
N TRP A 415 -2.14 8.85 -6.47
CA TRP A 415 -2.55 7.59 -5.88
C TRP A 415 -3.63 6.96 -6.78
N ALA A 416 -3.70 5.63 -6.79
CA ALA A 416 -4.85 4.89 -7.28
C ALA A 416 -5.09 3.66 -6.40
N ILE A 417 -6.31 3.16 -6.40
CA ILE A 417 -6.67 1.93 -5.72
C ILE A 417 -7.87 1.28 -6.40
N ASP A 418 -7.81 -0.03 -6.55
CA ASP A 418 -8.97 -0.85 -6.85
C ASP A 418 -9.49 -1.49 -5.55
N GLU A 419 -10.80 -1.42 -5.31
CA GLU A 419 -11.49 -2.28 -4.35
C GLU A 419 -12.27 -3.35 -5.11
N THR A 420 -11.87 -4.62 -4.98
CA THR A 420 -12.74 -5.73 -5.39
C THR A 420 -13.54 -6.20 -4.17
N VAL A 421 -14.86 -6.25 -4.29
CA VAL A 421 -15.74 -6.81 -3.26
C VAL A 421 -16.30 -8.13 -3.74
N GLN A 422 -16.00 -9.18 -2.99
CA GLN A 422 -16.58 -10.50 -3.16
C GLN A 422 -17.50 -10.77 -1.96
N TRP A 423 -18.66 -11.37 -2.19
CA TRP A 423 -19.58 -11.69 -1.10
C TRP A 423 -20.16 -13.09 -1.25
N PHE A 424 -20.55 -13.67 -0.13
CA PHE A 424 -21.10 -15.02 -0.04
C PHE A 424 -22.27 -15.05 0.94
N ALA A 425 -23.37 -15.70 0.55
CA ALA A 425 -24.44 -16.03 1.46
C ALA A 425 -24.16 -17.39 2.13
N VAL A 426 -24.17 -17.41 3.46
CA VAL A 426 -24.07 -18.60 4.30
C VAL A 426 -25.47 -19.14 4.65
N SER A 427 -26.49 -18.29 4.54
CA SER A 427 -27.91 -18.59 4.77
C SER A 427 -28.74 -17.94 3.64
N PRO A 428 -29.89 -18.51 3.21
CA PRO A 428 -30.60 -18.09 1.99
C PRO A 428 -31.24 -16.69 1.98
N ASP A 429 -30.87 -15.81 2.91
CA ASP A 429 -31.45 -14.48 3.04
C ASP A 429 -30.60 -13.38 2.38
N THR A 430 -31.27 -12.26 2.13
CA THR A 430 -30.76 -11.06 1.50
C THR A 430 -29.57 -10.45 2.23
N ARG A 431 -28.64 -9.89 1.45
CA ARG A 431 -27.47 -9.16 1.94
C ARG A 431 -27.83 -7.70 2.31
N PRO A 432 -27.25 -7.12 3.38
CA PRO A 432 -27.63 -5.77 3.81
C PRO A 432 -27.03 -4.66 2.94
N LEU A 433 -25.81 -4.84 2.41
CA LEU A 433 -25.18 -3.91 1.48
C LEU A 433 -25.25 -4.47 0.05
N GLU A 434 -25.87 -3.72 -0.87
CA GLU A 434 -26.02 -4.13 -2.25
C GLU A 434 -24.70 -4.07 -3.03
N HIS A 435 -23.96 -2.97 -2.91
CA HIS A 435 -22.65 -2.86 -3.56
C HIS A 435 -21.52 -3.40 -2.68
N GLY A 436 -21.62 -3.16 -1.37
CA GLY A 436 -20.61 -3.62 -0.40
C GLY A 436 -19.26 -2.93 -0.50
N THR A 437 -19.08 -1.96 -1.40
CA THR A 437 -17.85 -1.17 -1.51
C THR A 437 -17.70 -0.23 -0.33
N LEU A 438 -16.47 -0.12 0.16
CA LEU A 438 -16.11 0.68 1.31
C LEU A 438 -15.51 2.02 0.90
N LEU A 439 -14.74 2.03 -0.20
CA LEU A 439 -14.11 3.22 -0.75
C LEU A 439 -15.07 3.98 -1.67
N PRO A 440 -15.03 5.32 -1.65
CA PRO A 440 -15.75 6.13 -2.62
C PRO A 440 -15.15 5.92 -4.01
N SER A 441 -16.00 5.94 -5.03
CA SER A 441 -15.59 5.91 -6.43
C SER A 441 -16.27 7.06 -7.17
N ASP A 442 -15.47 7.86 -7.87
CA ASP A 442 -15.96 8.88 -8.81
C ASP A 442 -16.35 8.27 -10.17
N THR A 443 -16.12 6.96 -10.33
CA THR A 443 -16.43 6.20 -11.55
C THR A 443 -17.43 5.08 -11.25
N GLU A 444 -18.23 4.68 -12.25
CA GLU A 444 -19.03 3.47 -12.13
C GLU A 444 -18.10 2.26 -11.97
N GLY A 445 -18.29 1.52 -10.87
CA GLY A 445 -17.57 0.27 -10.65
C GLY A 445 -17.82 -0.72 -11.79
N ARG A 446 -16.86 -1.62 -12.03
CA ARG A 446 -16.99 -2.66 -13.06
C ARG A 446 -17.26 -4.03 -12.45
N PRO A 447 -18.04 -4.89 -13.11
CA PRO A 447 -18.08 -6.30 -12.72
C PRO A 447 -16.72 -6.96 -12.98
N GLY A 448 -16.35 -7.89 -12.11
CA GLY A 448 -15.12 -8.67 -12.22
C GLY A 448 -14.13 -8.42 -11.09
N VAL A 449 -12.87 -8.74 -11.36
CA VAL A 449 -11.77 -8.73 -10.38
C VAL A 449 -10.65 -7.83 -10.86
N HIS A 450 -9.91 -7.20 -9.93
CA HIS A 450 -8.88 -6.21 -10.26
C HIS A 450 -7.75 -6.77 -11.14
N TRP A 451 -7.33 -8.03 -10.93
CA TRP A 451 -6.28 -8.70 -11.72
C TRP A 451 -6.73 -9.14 -13.13
N LYS A 452 -7.97 -8.85 -13.53
CA LYS A 452 -8.42 -9.00 -14.93
C LYS A 452 -8.53 -7.62 -15.55
N ALA A 453 -7.69 -7.35 -16.54
CA ALA A 453 -7.77 -6.13 -17.32
C ALA A 453 -9.20 -5.94 -17.90
N PRO A 454 -9.71 -4.70 -18.00
CA PRO A 454 -11.02 -4.44 -18.60
C PRO A 454 -11.05 -4.98 -20.04
N GLU A 455 -12.13 -5.61 -20.49
CA GLU A 455 -12.25 -6.16 -21.86
C GLU A 455 -11.91 -5.13 -22.95
N ALA A 456 -12.13 -3.84 -22.69
CA ALA A 456 -11.77 -2.73 -23.60
C ALA A 456 -10.25 -2.52 -23.79
N SER A 457 -9.40 -3.09 -22.94
CA SER A 457 -7.94 -3.03 -23.07
C SER A 457 -7.35 -4.14 -23.96
N ARG A 458 -8.12 -5.20 -24.25
CA ARG A 458 -7.68 -6.29 -25.15
C ARG A 458 -7.73 -5.91 -26.64
N THR A 459 -8.36 -4.78 -26.99
CA THR A 459 -8.58 -4.37 -28.39
C THR A 459 -7.87 -3.08 -28.82
N LYS A 460 -6.94 -2.54 -28.02
CA LYS A 460 -6.13 -1.38 -28.43
C LYS A 460 -4.62 -1.58 -28.21
N LEU A 461 -4.06 -2.55 -28.93
CA LEU A 461 -2.70 -2.40 -29.45
C LEU A 461 -2.77 -1.41 -30.63
N GLY A 462 -2.71 -0.10 -30.35
CA GLY A 462 -2.72 0.93 -31.39
C GLY A 462 -3.08 2.33 -30.90
N ARG A 463 -2.09 3.23 -30.99
CA ARG A 463 -2.10 4.68 -30.74
C ARG A 463 -2.15 5.13 -29.28
N ALA A 464 -0.96 5.33 -28.73
CA ALA A 464 -0.69 6.30 -27.68
C ALA A 464 -1.17 7.69 -28.14
N LEU A 465 -2.00 8.34 -27.31
CA LEU A 465 -2.20 9.78 -27.35
C LEU A 465 -1.16 10.39 -26.40
N SER A 466 -0.43 11.36 -26.92
CA SER A 466 0.75 11.98 -26.32
C SER A 466 0.41 12.92 -25.15
N ALA A 467 1.30 12.96 -24.17
CA ALA A 467 1.37 13.87 -23.03
C ALA A 467 1.55 15.35 -23.42
N LYS A 468 0.57 15.95 -24.10
CA LYS A 468 0.62 17.36 -24.54
C LYS A 468 -0.44 18.26 -23.89
N GLU A 469 -1.25 17.73 -22.97
CA GLU A 469 -2.40 18.46 -22.40
C GLU A 469 -2.25 18.81 -20.91
N LEU A 470 -1.11 18.49 -20.28
CA LEU A 470 -0.78 18.94 -18.92
C LEU A 470 0.12 20.20 -18.87
N ASP A 471 0.54 20.74 -20.03
CA ASP A 471 1.55 21.80 -20.13
C ASP A 471 1.02 23.24 -20.29
N VAL A 472 -0.28 23.51 -20.12
CA VAL A 472 -0.83 24.87 -20.37
C VAL A 472 -1.04 25.72 -19.11
N ALA A 473 -0.78 25.21 -17.90
CA ALA A 473 -1.09 25.95 -16.66
C ALA A 473 0.09 26.72 -16.01
N LEU A 474 1.30 26.73 -16.59
CA LEU A 474 2.49 27.34 -15.92
C LEU A 474 3.30 28.33 -16.78
N ILE A 475 2.78 28.82 -17.92
CA ILE A 475 3.48 29.83 -18.76
C ILE A 475 2.60 31.06 -19.04
N ALA A 476 1.77 31.45 -18.08
CA ALA A 476 1.05 32.73 -18.16
C ALA A 476 1.08 33.39 -16.78
N ASP A 477 2.24 33.95 -16.41
CA ASP A 477 2.36 35.17 -15.62
C ASP A 477 3.83 35.56 -15.52
N GLY A 478 4.27 36.35 -16.50
CA GLY A 478 5.63 36.83 -16.64
C GLY A 478 5.68 37.94 -17.67
N ASN A 479 4.88 38.98 -17.48
CA ASN A 479 5.02 40.29 -18.14
C ASN A 479 4.21 41.37 -17.38
N SER A 480 4.84 41.94 -16.35
CA SER A 480 4.81 43.37 -15.99
C SER A 480 5.71 43.61 -14.78
#